data_AF-A0AB35L3N8-F1
#
_entry.id   AF-A0AB35L3N8-F1
#
_cell.length_a   1.000
_cell.length_b   1.000
_cell.length_c   1.000
_cell.angle_alpha   90.00
_cell.angle_beta   90.00
_cell.angle_gamma   90.00
#
_symmetry.space_group_name_H-M   'P 1'
#
loop_
_entity.id
_entity.type
_entity.pdbx_description
1 polymer ?
#
loop_
_entity_poly.entity_id
_entity_poly.type
_entity_poly.pdbx_seq_one_letter_code
_entity_poly.pdbx_strand_id
1 'polypeptide(L)'
;MGSYAYDYLNDSLLLDGALVSQLYQGISDLILERELTRYREYCLKILPEVRKDVKASNDALSCMATDTMSHISRLKQVALYLEEAIVSDPIFKLTDFRSASTEAITSFMGVTSTPMIDRRELANAAIRLIELRPLVVGGYVKLYPVSFELERGEEIPLLYSNKGFEDCLPSNILKQYKTNADVRSVQNDNGRMLVMRDLYLCRNISIHFKGMEGGFVMGYMLNPTEIKPTNKENVYTFIQKKSSEPPSKEDFVAWVRQSVNQTARNHYIDLNKRIALCEYLGCMFGTEHPFESNLLNMNFDSSDIKANTLNCTLQMDVPFLEQISSADLMSIRNNDGEAFQSFRSELERGLRQARHESDPSRVRAIIEDTQHELFEVQMSQIAPQVSHIKKTHLTEVAIATAGLGLSVLTGGTSLLATAIAVAHAYKSHSDYKSKVTANPCHFLWNVKMKAEQN
;
A
#
# COMPACT_ATOMS: atom_id res chain seq x y z
N MET A 1 6.67 24.38 -2.40
CA MET A 1 7.02 24.51 -0.97
C MET A 1 7.73 23.24 -0.53
N GLY A 2 8.60 23.30 0.47
CA GLY A 2 9.38 22.14 0.94
C GLY A 2 8.47 21.01 1.42
N SER A 3 8.95 19.77 1.36
CA SER A 3 8.24 18.66 2.01
C SER A 3 8.37 18.83 3.52
N TYR A 4 7.23 18.76 4.20
CA TYR A 4 7.16 18.92 5.65
C TYR A 4 8.16 18.05 6.43
N ALA A 5 8.45 16.86 5.92
CA ALA A 5 9.38 15.93 6.53
C ALA A 5 10.79 16.53 6.58
N TYR A 6 11.26 17.13 5.48
CA TYR A 6 12.58 17.76 5.44
C TYR A 6 12.64 19.07 6.24
N ASP A 7 11.53 19.79 6.37
CA ASP A 7 11.47 21.02 7.17
C ASP A 7 11.84 20.77 8.64
N TYR A 8 11.51 19.59 9.18
CA TYR A 8 11.95 19.18 10.52
C TYR A 8 13.24 18.37 10.48
N LEU A 9 13.31 17.36 9.61
CA LEU A 9 14.35 16.33 9.69
C LEU A 9 15.73 16.81 9.25
N ASN A 10 15.84 17.87 8.43
CA ASN A 10 17.15 18.38 8.00
C ASN A 10 18.02 18.85 9.18
N ASP A 11 17.40 19.32 10.26
CA ASP A 11 18.10 19.75 11.49
C ASP A 11 18.06 18.67 12.60
N SER A 12 17.45 17.51 12.32
CA SER A 12 17.30 16.42 13.28
C SER A 12 18.45 15.41 13.16
N LEU A 13 18.83 14.82 14.29
CA LEU A 13 19.79 13.70 14.32
C LEU A 13 19.31 12.49 13.51
N LEU A 14 18.00 12.38 13.23
CA LEU A 14 17.40 11.28 12.46
C LEU A 14 17.82 11.26 10.99
N LEU A 15 18.30 12.38 10.42
CA LEU A 15 18.87 12.43 9.06
C LEU A 15 20.35 12.81 9.03
N ASP A 16 21.05 12.80 10.16
CA ASP A 16 22.50 13.00 10.19
C ASP A 16 23.19 11.82 9.47
N GLY A 17 23.83 12.10 8.33
CA GLY A 17 24.44 11.07 7.49
C GLY A 17 25.53 10.26 8.18
N ALA A 18 26.28 10.86 9.11
CA ALA A 18 27.31 10.16 9.87
C ALA A 18 26.66 9.18 10.86
N LEU A 19 25.62 9.62 11.58
CA LEU A 19 24.88 8.74 12.50
C LEU A 19 24.15 7.63 11.76
N VAL A 20 23.50 7.94 10.63
CA VAL A 20 22.81 6.95 9.79
C VAL A 20 23.78 5.86 9.32
N SER A 21 24.97 6.23 8.84
CA SER A 21 25.99 5.28 8.37
C SER A 21 26.49 4.32 9.46
N GLN A 22 26.42 4.75 10.73
CA GLN A 22 26.85 3.99 11.89
C GLN A 22 25.68 3.35 12.65
N LEU A 23 24.46 3.31 12.08
CA LEU A 23 23.25 2.78 12.74
C LEU A 23 23.00 3.45 14.11
N TYR A 24 23.30 4.75 14.19
CA TYR A 24 23.19 5.59 15.37
C TYR A 24 24.03 5.11 16.57
N GLN A 25 25.10 4.35 16.33
CA GLN A 25 26.02 3.92 17.39
C GLN A 25 26.48 5.14 18.22
N GLY A 26 26.48 4.99 19.55
CA GLY A 26 26.82 6.07 20.48
C GLY A 26 25.63 6.96 20.90
N ILE A 27 24.50 6.92 20.21
CA ILE A 27 23.25 7.56 20.67
C ILE A 27 22.47 6.56 21.53
N SER A 28 21.86 6.99 22.64
CA SER A 28 21.02 6.10 23.45
C SER A 28 19.62 5.91 22.84
N ASP A 29 18.99 4.75 23.10
CA ASP A 29 17.63 4.48 22.62
C ASP A 29 16.63 5.52 23.13
N LEU A 30 16.78 6.01 24.37
CA LEU A 30 15.94 7.06 24.95
C LEU A 30 16.01 8.38 24.16
N ILE A 31 17.18 8.74 23.62
CA ILE A 31 17.34 9.94 22.80
C ILE A 31 16.63 9.76 21.46
N LEU A 32 16.81 8.60 20.83
CA LEU A 32 16.14 8.28 19.55
C LEU A 32 14.62 8.23 19.72
N GLU A 33 14.12 7.63 20.80
CA GLU A 33 12.69 7.56 21.12
C GLU A 33 12.11 8.96 21.25
N ARG A 34 12.74 9.81 22.07
CA ARG A 34 12.30 11.20 22.27
C ARG A 34 12.28 11.98 20.97
N GLU A 35 13.26 11.76 20.09
CA GLU A 35 13.31 12.46 18.81
C GLU A 35 12.23 11.97 17.83
N LEU A 36 11.96 10.67 17.79
CA LEU A 36 10.84 10.10 17.03
C LEU A 36 9.48 10.60 17.54
N THR A 37 9.31 10.71 18.86
CA THR A 37 8.10 11.31 19.47
C THR A 37 7.92 12.75 19.05
N ARG A 38 8.98 13.58 19.10
CA ARG A 38 8.93 14.97 18.66
C ARG A 38 8.61 15.10 17.18
N TYR A 39 9.20 14.24 16.35
CA TYR A 39 8.89 14.19 14.92
C TYR A 39 7.42 13.86 14.69
N ARG A 40 6.87 12.87 15.39
CA ARG A 40 5.45 12.52 15.33
C ARG A 40 4.56 13.70 15.71
N GLU A 41 4.83 14.35 16.83
CA GLU A 41 4.07 15.52 17.30
C GLU A 41 4.10 16.67 16.28
N TYR A 42 5.27 16.94 15.70
CA TYR A 42 5.42 17.92 14.62
C TYR A 42 4.52 17.55 13.43
N CYS A 43 4.67 16.34 12.89
CA CYS A 43 3.91 15.88 11.73
C CYS A 43 2.39 15.95 11.95
N LEU A 44 1.91 15.58 13.14
CA LEU A 44 0.48 15.67 13.47
C LEU A 44 -0.02 17.12 13.55
N LYS A 45 0.81 18.04 14.07
CA LYS A 45 0.46 19.46 14.18
C LYS A 45 0.24 20.12 12.80
N ILE A 46 1.09 19.79 11.84
CA ILE A 46 1.06 20.38 10.49
C ILE A 46 0.23 19.55 9.48
N LEU A 47 -0.22 18.35 9.85
CA LEU A 47 -1.02 17.47 8.98
C LEU A 47 -2.22 18.15 8.31
N PRO A 48 -3.00 19.06 8.96
CA PRO A 48 -4.08 19.78 8.28
C PRO A 48 -3.62 20.62 7.09
N GLU A 49 -2.41 21.17 7.15
CA GLU A 49 -1.81 21.96 6.06
C GLU A 49 -1.28 21.05 4.96
N VAL A 50 -0.59 19.96 5.33
CA VAL A 50 -0.13 18.92 4.39
C VAL A 50 -1.30 18.34 3.59
N ARG A 51 -2.43 18.06 4.25
CA ARG A 51 -3.67 17.60 3.58
C ARG A 51 -4.20 18.61 2.57
N LYS A 52 -4.10 19.91 2.84
CA LYS A 52 -4.51 20.96 1.90
C LYS A 52 -3.57 21.05 0.71
N ASP A 53 -2.26 20.96 0.94
CA ASP A 53 -1.24 21.01 -0.11
C ASP A 53 -1.38 19.83 -1.09
N VAL A 54 -1.58 18.61 -0.56
CA VAL A 54 -1.84 17.42 -1.39
C VAL A 54 -3.15 17.54 -2.18
N LYS A 55 -4.20 18.13 -1.59
CA LYS A 55 -5.48 18.38 -2.28
C LYS A 55 -5.43 19.53 -3.28
N ALA A 56 -4.58 20.53 -3.06
CA ALA A 56 -4.50 21.70 -3.91
C ALA A 56 -3.95 21.37 -5.31
N SER A 57 -3.23 20.25 -5.45
CA SER A 57 -2.84 19.71 -6.75
C SER A 57 -3.93 18.90 -7.46
N ASN A 58 -5.22 19.13 -7.14
CA ASN A 58 -6.36 18.46 -7.80
C ASN A 58 -6.41 18.61 -9.34
N ASP A 59 -5.62 19.52 -9.93
CA ASP A 59 -5.43 19.68 -11.37
C ASP A 59 -4.22 18.90 -11.93
N ALA A 60 -3.65 17.98 -11.16
CA ALA A 60 -2.56 17.09 -11.56
C ALA A 60 -2.90 15.63 -11.25
N LEU A 61 -2.62 14.73 -12.20
CA LEU A 61 -2.78 13.29 -12.01
C LEU A 61 -1.79 12.73 -10.96
N SER A 62 -2.18 12.76 -9.69
CA SER A 62 -1.40 12.19 -8.58
C SER A 62 -1.77 10.74 -8.29
N CYS A 63 -0.78 9.94 -7.90
CA CYS A 63 -0.94 8.52 -7.56
C CYS A 63 -0.36 8.24 -6.17
N MET A 64 -1.11 7.56 -5.31
CA MET A 64 -0.57 7.06 -4.06
C MET A 64 0.24 5.79 -4.32
N ALA A 65 1.56 5.90 -4.19
CA ALA A 65 2.47 4.78 -4.32
C ALA A 65 2.47 3.98 -3.02
N THR A 66 1.69 2.90 -2.98
CA THR A 66 1.61 2.03 -1.80
C THR A 66 2.62 0.89 -1.86
N ASP A 67 3.05 0.43 -0.68
CA ASP A 67 3.92 -0.73 -0.50
C ASP A 67 5.19 -0.70 -1.37
N THR A 68 5.44 -1.70 -2.23
CA THR A 68 6.67 -1.78 -3.03
C THR A 68 6.77 -0.66 -4.08
N MET A 69 5.65 -0.08 -4.51
CA MET A 69 5.64 1.06 -5.43
C MET A 69 6.33 2.29 -4.83
N SER A 70 6.39 2.39 -3.50
CA SER A 70 7.06 3.49 -2.79
C SER A 70 8.60 3.40 -2.84
N HIS A 71 9.16 2.29 -3.33
CA HIS A 71 10.61 2.16 -3.49
C HIS A 71 11.14 3.08 -4.59
N ILE A 72 12.31 3.68 -4.34
CA ILE A 72 12.94 4.61 -5.29
C ILE A 72 13.14 4.02 -6.69
N SER A 73 13.50 2.74 -6.78
CA SER A 73 13.67 2.06 -8.07
C SER A 73 12.39 2.07 -8.88
N ARG A 74 11.24 1.87 -8.23
CA ARG A 74 9.91 1.88 -8.84
C ARG A 74 9.44 3.29 -9.17
N LEU A 75 9.57 4.21 -8.22
CA LEU A 75 9.27 5.62 -8.44
C LEU A 75 10.03 6.19 -9.64
N LYS A 76 11.32 5.85 -9.81
CA LYS A 76 12.09 6.25 -10.99
C LYS A 76 11.55 5.68 -12.29
N GLN A 77 11.07 4.44 -12.29
CA GLN A 77 10.52 3.79 -13.49
C GLN A 77 9.26 4.50 -13.99
N VAL A 78 8.41 4.98 -13.07
CA VAL A 78 7.15 5.66 -13.39
C VAL A 78 7.26 7.19 -13.47
N ALA A 79 8.40 7.77 -13.08
CA ALA A 79 8.58 9.21 -12.91
C ALA A 79 8.39 10.04 -14.18
N LEU A 80 8.45 9.46 -15.38
CA LEU A 80 8.19 10.20 -16.62
C LEU A 80 6.73 10.13 -17.07
N TYR A 81 5.92 9.27 -16.44
CA TYR A 81 4.56 8.93 -16.85
C TYR A 81 3.48 9.37 -15.84
N LEU A 82 3.87 9.71 -14.61
CA LEU A 82 2.97 10.21 -13.57
C LEU A 82 3.30 11.66 -13.22
N GLU A 83 2.28 12.47 -12.92
CA GLU A 83 2.51 13.87 -12.54
C GLU A 83 3.07 13.95 -11.12
N GLU A 84 2.41 13.30 -10.16
CA GLU A 84 2.88 13.30 -8.78
C GLU A 84 2.72 11.90 -8.15
N ALA A 85 3.66 11.52 -7.29
CA ALA A 85 3.60 10.32 -6.47
C ALA A 85 3.50 10.70 -4.99
N ILE A 86 2.40 10.31 -4.35
CA ILE A 86 2.23 10.43 -2.90
C ILE A 86 2.85 9.18 -2.26
N VAL A 87 3.89 9.38 -1.46
CA VAL A 87 4.71 8.33 -0.86
C VAL A 87 4.58 8.37 0.65
N SER A 88 4.42 7.21 1.29
CA SER A 88 4.39 7.12 2.75
C SER A 88 5.71 7.62 3.34
N ASP A 89 5.64 8.46 4.37
CA ASP A 89 6.80 8.86 5.16
C ASP A 89 7.43 7.61 5.84
N PRO A 90 8.67 7.22 5.46
CA PRO A 90 9.33 6.04 5.99
C PRO A 90 9.68 6.15 7.48
N ILE A 91 10.00 7.35 7.97
CA ILE A 91 10.37 7.56 9.39
C ILE A 91 9.10 7.63 10.24
N PHE A 92 8.04 8.28 9.77
CA PHE A 92 6.80 8.41 10.55
C PHE A 92 6.21 7.04 10.92
N LYS A 93 6.33 6.03 10.05
CA LYS A 93 5.93 4.64 10.35
C LYS A 93 6.61 4.07 11.60
N LEU A 94 7.83 4.51 11.90
CA LEU A 94 8.63 4.03 13.06
C LEU A 94 8.31 4.80 14.35
N THR A 95 7.37 5.73 14.30
CA THR A 95 6.89 6.47 15.49
C THR A 95 5.73 5.75 16.20
N ASP A 96 5.19 4.70 15.60
CA ASP A 96 4.18 3.83 16.21
C ASP A 96 4.87 2.80 17.11
N PHE A 97 5.07 3.18 18.38
CA PHE A 97 5.76 2.33 19.36
C PHE A 97 4.91 1.13 19.77
N ARG A 98 5.56 0.00 20.03
CA ARG A 98 4.89 -1.23 20.45
C ARG A 98 4.15 -1.01 21.77
N SER A 99 2.85 -1.33 21.78
CA SER A 99 2.04 -1.30 22.98
C SER A 99 2.46 -2.38 24.00
N ALA A 100 2.10 -2.19 25.27
CA ALA A 100 2.29 -3.21 26.31
C ALA A 100 1.64 -4.56 25.93
N SER A 101 0.50 -4.53 25.23
CA SER A 101 -0.18 -5.72 24.72
C SER A 101 0.64 -6.45 23.65
N THR A 102 1.28 -5.70 22.75
CA THR A 102 2.17 -6.25 21.71
C THR A 102 3.39 -6.93 22.34
N GLU A 103 4.00 -6.29 23.34
CA GLU A 103 5.14 -6.86 24.09
C GLU A 103 4.74 -8.15 24.83
N ALA A 104 3.58 -8.16 25.50
CA ALA A 104 3.06 -9.34 26.19
C ALA A 104 2.83 -10.52 25.22
N ILE A 105 2.22 -10.28 24.05
CA ILE A 105 1.98 -11.31 23.04
C ILE A 105 3.30 -11.83 22.44
N THR A 106 4.24 -10.93 22.16
CA THR A 106 5.57 -11.28 21.62
C THR A 106 6.35 -12.16 22.59
N SER A 107 6.36 -11.79 23.87
CA SER A 107 6.93 -12.59 24.94
C SER A 107 6.23 -13.95 25.09
N PHE A 108 4.90 -13.98 25.01
CA PHE A 108 4.11 -15.21 25.08
C PHE A 108 4.44 -16.19 23.93
N MET A 109 4.68 -15.66 22.72
CA MET A 109 5.17 -16.44 21.57
C MET A 109 6.59 -16.99 21.78
N GLY A 110 7.28 -16.54 22.82
CA GLY A 110 8.67 -16.87 23.10
C GLY A 110 9.65 -16.15 22.20
N VAL A 111 9.26 -15.03 21.57
CA VAL A 111 10.15 -14.22 20.74
C VAL A 111 11.09 -13.44 21.64
N THR A 112 12.37 -13.37 21.26
CA THR A 112 13.36 -12.62 22.04
C THR A 112 12.97 -11.15 22.07
N SER A 113 12.97 -10.55 23.26
CA SER A 113 12.72 -9.11 23.40
C SER A 113 13.73 -8.33 22.55
N THR A 114 13.22 -7.52 21.64
CA THR A 114 14.01 -6.62 20.82
C THR A 114 13.93 -5.21 21.40
N PRO A 115 14.96 -4.37 21.18
CA PRO A 115 14.87 -2.95 21.51
C PRO A 115 13.60 -2.31 20.93
N MET A 116 13.09 -1.27 21.60
CA MET A 116 11.92 -0.55 21.11
C MET A 116 12.15 0.05 19.73
N ILE A 117 13.40 0.42 19.44
CA ILE A 117 13.85 1.00 18.19
C ILE A 117 14.73 0.00 17.45
N ASP A 118 14.27 -0.43 16.27
CA ASP A 118 15.14 -1.12 15.32
C ASP A 118 16.00 -0.08 14.60
N ARG A 119 17.26 0.06 15.05
CA ARG A 119 18.23 1.02 14.49
C ARG A 119 18.55 0.77 13.03
N ARG A 120 18.48 -0.48 12.58
CA ARG A 120 18.71 -0.83 11.18
C ARG A 120 17.52 -0.39 10.33
N GLU A 121 16.31 -0.65 10.82
CA GLU A 121 15.09 -0.17 10.15
C GLU A 121 15.06 1.37 10.10
N LEU A 122 15.42 2.05 11.19
CA LEU A 122 15.52 3.51 11.25
C LEU A 122 16.57 4.06 10.29
N ALA A 123 17.76 3.46 10.23
CA ALA A 123 18.80 3.88 9.28
C ALA A 123 18.33 3.67 7.84
N ASN A 124 17.69 2.54 7.54
CA ASN A 124 17.14 2.28 6.20
C ASN A 124 16.04 3.29 5.83
N ALA A 125 15.16 3.67 6.77
CA ALA A 125 14.15 4.69 6.55
C ALA A 125 14.76 6.07 6.28
N ALA A 126 15.80 6.45 7.03
CA ALA A 126 16.55 7.68 6.82
C ALA A 126 17.27 7.70 5.46
N ILE A 127 17.94 6.60 5.08
CA ILE A 127 18.56 6.45 3.75
C ILE A 127 17.51 6.62 2.65
N ARG A 128 16.34 5.97 2.78
CA ARG A 128 15.24 6.12 1.80
C ARG A 128 14.81 7.58 1.67
N LEU A 129 14.65 8.32 2.76
CA LEU A 129 14.35 9.76 2.68
C LEU A 129 15.47 10.53 1.97
N ILE A 130 16.74 10.31 2.32
CA ILE A 130 17.87 10.97 1.63
C ILE A 130 17.83 10.70 0.11
N GLU A 131 17.56 9.47 -0.29
CA GLU A 131 17.45 9.05 -1.68
C GLU A 131 16.23 9.64 -2.40
N LEU A 132 15.11 9.86 -1.70
CA LEU A 132 13.90 10.49 -2.22
C LEU A 132 14.05 12.01 -2.41
N ARG A 133 15.01 12.66 -1.72
CA ARG A 133 15.16 14.12 -1.72
C ARG A 133 15.19 14.75 -3.12
N PRO A 134 15.95 14.23 -4.13
CA PRO A 134 15.93 14.81 -5.47
C PRO A 134 14.53 14.74 -6.12
N LEU A 135 13.78 13.65 -5.90
CA LEU A 135 12.43 13.48 -6.45
C LEU A 135 11.42 14.43 -5.79
N VAL A 136 11.62 14.73 -4.50
CA VAL A 136 10.80 15.70 -3.77
C VAL A 136 11.12 17.13 -4.21
N VAL A 137 12.40 17.48 -4.30
CA VAL A 137 12.84 18.81 -4.77
C VAL A 137 12.41 19.04 -6.22
N GLY A 138 12.45 18.00 -7.05
CA GLY A 138 11.97 18.02 -8.43
C GLY A 138 10.45 18.11 -8.58
N GLY A 139 9.69 18.12 -7.48
CA GLY A 139 8.23 18.25 -7.48
C GLY A 139 7.46 16.98 -7.84
N TYR A 140 8.15 15.85 -8.06
CA TYR A 140 7.50 14.59 -8.42
C TYR A 140 6.96 13.82 -7.20
N VAL A 141 7.72 13.77 -6.10
CA VAL A 141 7.31 13.02 -4.89
C VAL A 141 6.78 13.96 -3.81
N LYS A 142 5.61 13.63 -3.25
CA LYS A 142 5.06 14.24 -2.04
C LYS A 142 5.04 13.20 -0.92
N LEU A 143 5.71 13.50 0.19
CA LEU A 143 5.65 12.65 1.38
C LEU A 143 4.32 12.87 2.11
N TYR A 144 3.75 11.81 2.70
CA TYR A 144 2.52 11.86 3.49
C TYR A 144 2.57 10.81 4.61
N PRO A 145 2.10 11.09 5.84
CA PRO A 145 2.12 10.12 6.93
C PRO A 145 0.97 9.11 6.80
N VAL A 146 1.02 8.26 5.76
CA VAL A 146 -0.04 7.28 5.44
C VAL A 146 -0.31 6.34 6.60
N SER A 147 0.73 5.91 7.34
CA SER A 147 0.56 5.01 8.48
C SER A 147 -0.35 5.59 9.56
N PHE A 148 -0.36 6.91 9.78
CA PHE A 148 -1.26 7.54 10.75
C PHE A 148 -2.74 7.27 10.43
N GLU A 149 -3.13 7.39 9.16
CA GLU A 149 -4.52 7.21 8.74
C GLU A 149 -4.95 5.72 8.78
N LEU A 150 -3.97 4.82 8.77
CA LEU A 150 -4.17 3.38 8.80
C LEU A 150 -3.97 2.77 10.20
N GLU A 151 -3.48 3.55 11.17
CA GLU A 151 -3.26 3.11 12.56
C GLU A 151 -4.54 2.49 13.14
N ARG A 152 -4.34 1.41 13.89
CA ARG A 152 -5.44 0.77 14.60
C ARG A 152 -5.76 1.60 15.85
N GLY A 153 -7.05 1.72 16.16
CA GLY A 153 -7.45 2.30 17.44
C GLY A 153 -6.91 1.49 18.61
N GLU A 154 -6.88 2.10 19.79
CA GLU A 154 -6.42 1.45 21.04
C GLU A 154 -7.25 0.20 21.40
N GLU A 155 -8.50 0.15 20.92
CA GLU A 155 -9.42 -0.96 21.17
C GLU A 155 -9.28 -2.04 20.09
N ILE A 156 -8.93 -3.26 20.52
CA ILE A 156 -8.92 -4.45 19.66
C ILE A 156 -10.27 -5.16 19.81
N PRO A 157 -11.12 -5.20 18.75
CA PRO A 157 -12.42 -5.84 18.85
C PRO A 157 -12.29 -7.36 18.96
N LEU A 158 -13.02 -7.96 19.90
CA LEU A 158 -13.24 -9.41 19.95
C LEU A 158 -14.39 -9.77 19.01
N LEU A 159 -14.08 -10.56 17.97
CA LEU A 159 -15.06 -10.95 16.95
C LEU A 159 -15.47 -12.41 17.16
N TYR A 160 -16.78 -12.67 17.04
CA TYR A 160 -17.34 -14.02 17.06
C TYR A 160 -18.14 -14.28 15.79
N SER A 161 -18.05 -15.51 15.27
CA SER A 161 -18.88 -15.96 14.16
C SER A 161 -19.22 -17.44 14.31
N ASN A 162 -20.51 -17.76 14.38
CA ASN A 162 -21.01 -19.14 14.40
C ASN A 162 -20.83 -19.87 13.06
N LYS A 163 -20.66 -19.13 11.94
CA LYS A 163 -20.36 -19.68 10.61
C LYS A 163 -18.87 -19.60 10.23
N GLY A 164 -17.97 -19.33 11.16
CA GLY A 164 -16.53 -19.21 10.88
C GLY A 164 -16.15 -18.11 9.87
N PHE A 165 -16.88 -16.99 9.86
CA PHE A 165 -16.69 -15.84 8.98
C PHE A 165 -16.94 -16.12 7.49
N GLU A 166 -17.72 -17.15 7.16
CA GLU A 166 -18.11 -17.44 5.76
C GLU A 166 -18.99 -16.35 5.13
N ASP A 167 -19.57 -15.47 5.95
CA ASP A 167 -20.40 -14.33 5.59
C ASP A 167 -19.72 -12.98 5.80
N CYS A 168 -18.40 -12.97 6.07
CA CYS A 168 -17.67 -11.72 6.35
C CYS A 168 -17.48 -10.83 5.11
N LEU A 169 -17.61 -11.39 3.91
CA LEU A 169 -17.48 -10.74 2.62
C LEU A 169 -18.47 -11.40 1.63
N PRO A 170 -18.84 -10.71 0.53
CA PRO A 170 -19.57 -11.34 -0.57
C PRO A 170 -18.87 -12.61 -1.07
N SER A 171 -19.66 -13.62 -1.45
CA SER A 171 -19.16 -14.98 -1.72
C SER A 171 -18.15 -15.05 -2.86
N ASN A 172 -18.33 -14.23 -3.91
CA ASN A 172 -17.40 -14.08 -5.03
C ASN A 172 -16.04 -13.51 -4.59
N ILE A 173 -16.04 -12.49 -3.73
CA ILE A 173 -14.82 -11.90 -3.14
C ILE A 173 -14.12 -12.91 -2.24
N LEU A 174 -14.86 -13.49 -1.29
CA LEU A 174 -14.28 -14.45 -0.35
C LEU A 174 -13.67 -15.65 -1.06
N LYS A 175 -14.30 -16.12 -2.15
CA LYS A 175 -13.78 -17.19 -3.00
C LYS A 175 -12.43 -16.83 -3.61
N GLN A 176 -12.20 -15.59 -4.05
CA GLN A 176 -10.89 -15.18 -4.57
C GLN A 176 -9.81 -15.22 -3.50
N TYR A 177 -10.09 -14.70 -2.31
CA TYR A 177 -9.16 -14.77 -1.19
C TYR A 177 -8.80 -16.22 -0.85
N LYS A 178 -9.80 -17.10 -0.74
CA LYS A 178 -9.60 -18.52 -0.44
C LYS A 178 -8.78 -19.24 -1.51
N THR A 179 -9.04 -18.95 -2.78
CA THR A 179 -8.32 -19.57 -3.92
C THR A 179 -6.85 -19.16 -3.94
N ASN A 180 -6.54 -17.94 -3.51
CA ASN A 180 -5.19 -17.38 -3.50
C ASN A 180 -4.50 -17.47 -2.13
N ALA A 181 -5.16 -18.02 -1.11
CA ALA A 181 -4.57 -18.17 0.22
C ALA A 181 -3.40 -19.16 0.19
N ASP A 182 -2.26 -18.72 0.70
CA ASP A 182 -1.12 -19.57 1.03
C ASP A 182 -0.96 -19.56 2.56
N VAL A 183 -1.18 -20.73 3.15
CA VAL A 183 -1.19 -20.93 4.60
C VAL A 183 -0.01 -21.81 4.93
N ARG A 184 0.85 -21.32 5.84
CA ARG A 184 2.09 -22.00 6.23
C ARG A 184 2.18 -22.12 7.74
N SER A 185 2.72 -23.24 8.22
CA SER A 185 3.01 -23.39 9.64
C SER A 185 4.12 -22.44 10.08
N VAL A 186 4.09 -22.01 11.34
CA VAL A 186 5.13 -21.17 11.94
C VAL A 186 5.71 -21.87 13.17
N GLN A 187 7.03 -21.89 13.29
CA GLN A 187 7.74 -22.41 14.44
C GLN A 187 8.53 -21.31 15.12
N ASN A 188 8.65 -21.39 16.45
CA ASN A 188 9.65 -20.62 17.17
C ASN A 188 10.94 -21.45 17.23
N ASP A 189 12.01 -20.90 16.66
CA ASP A 189 13.37 -21.41 16.80
C ASP A 189 14.20 -20.39 17.57
N ASN A 190 14.50 -20.70 18.84
CA ASN A 190 15.39 -19.91 19.70
C ASN A 190 15.05 -18.41 19.74
N GLY A 191 13.77 -18.08 19.82
CA GLY A 191 13.30 -16.70 19.90
C GLY A 191 13.05 -16.02 18.55
N ARG A 192 13.12 -16.77 17.45
CA ARG A 192 12.79 -16.31 16.10
C ARG A 192 11.61 -17.09 15.55
N MET A 193 10.67 -16.40 14.93
CA MET A 193 9.54 -17.04 14.25
C MET A 193 9.94 -17.40 12.82
N LEU A 194 9.98 -18.69 12.52
CA LEU A 194 10.29 -19.23 11.20
C LEU A 194 9.00 -19.65 10.48
N VAL A 195 8.76 -19.06 9.31
CA VAL A 195 7.67 -19.49 8.42
C VAL A 195 8.15 -20.71 7.64
N MET A 196 7.47 -21.84 7.84
CA MET A 196 7.81 -23.11 7.21
C MET A 196 7.36 -23.12 5.74
N ARG A 197 7.89 -24.06 4.95
CA ARG A 197 7.47 -24.24 3.56
C ARG A 197 6.03 -24.75 3.44
N ASP A 198 5.66 -25.70 4.28
CA ASP A 198 4.42 -26.45 4.19
C ASP A 198 3.53 -26.26 5.43
N LEU A 199 2.23 -26.51 5.27
CA LEU A 199 1.26 -26.55 6.36
C LEU A 199 1.18 -27.96 6.97
N TYR A 200 1.29 -28.04 8.29
CA TYR A 200 1.08 -29.26 9.08
C TYR A 200 0.36 -28.90 10.38
N LEU A 201 -0.15 -29.90 11.10
CA LEU A 201 -0.87 -29.68 12.36
C LEU A 201 0.04 -28.96 13.37
N CYS A 202 -0.34 -27.72 13.70
CA CYS A 202 0.41 -26.84 14.59
C CYS A 202 -0.53 -25.83 15.25
N ARG A 203 0.04 -24.96 16.08
CA ARG A 203 -0.71 -23.90 16.78
C ARG A 203 -0.38 -22.49 16.29
N ASN A 204 0.53 -22.34 15.34
CA ASN A 204 0.89 -21.05 14.78
C ASN A 204 0.93 -21.15 13.26
N ILE A 205 0.18 -20.28 12.58
CA ILE A 205 0.15 -20.23 11.13
C ILE A 205 0.39 -18.80 10.66
N SER A 206 0.96 -18.69 9.47
CA SER A 206 1.07 -17.46 8.71
C SER A 206 0.20 -17.60 7.48
N ILE A 207 -0.57 -16.56 7.18
CA ILE A 207 -1.44 -16.49 6.01
C ILE A 207 -1.03 -15.30 5.16
N HIS A 208 -0.76 -15.56 3.90
CA HIS A 208 -0.59 -14.54 2.86
C HIS A 208 -1.42 -14.90 1.63
N PHE A 209 -1.53 -13.96 0.69
CA PHE A 209 -2.18 -14.20 -0.59
C PHE A 209 -1.14 -14.24 -1.71
N LYS A 210 -1.31 -15.16 -2.66
CA LYS A 210 -0.49 -15.22 -3.88
C LYS A 210 -0.69 -13.93 -4.69
N GLY A 211 0.40 -13.36 -5.22
CA GLY A 211 0.36 -12.07 -5.89
C GLY A 211 0.30 -10.87 -4.93
N MET A 212 0.71 -11.06 -3.67
CA MET A 212 0.92 -10.04 -2.63
C MET A 212 2.30 -10.23 -1.98
N GLU A 213 3.30 -10.71 -2.71
CA GLU A 213 4.62 -11.04 -2.16
C GLU A 213 5.26 -9.80 -1.50
N GLY A 214 5.56 -9.90 -0.20
CA GLY A 214 6.13 -8.79 0.58
C GLY A 214 5.12 -7.76 1.10
N GLY A 215 3.84 -7.87 0.76
CA GLY A 215 2.83 -6.88 1.14
C GLY A 215 2.04 -7.20 2.41
N PHE A 216 1.05 -8.09 2.32
CA PHE A 216 0.12 -8.35 3.42
C PHE A 216 0.25 -9.77 4.00
N VAL A 217 0.49 -9.84 5.32
CA VAL A 217 0.62 -11.09 6.06
C VAL A 217 -0.07 -11.00 7.41
N MET A 218 -0.70 -12.09 7.85
CA MET A 218 -1.23 -12.22 9.21
C MET A 218 -0.81 -13.53 9.87
N GLY A 219 -0.31 -13.42 11.10
CA GLY A 219 -0.05 -14.54 11.97
C GLY A 219 -1.24 -14.84 12.87
N TYR A 220 -1.53 -16.13 13.08
CA TYR A 220 -2.57 -16.59 14.01
C TYR A 220 -2.01 -17.63 14.96
N MET A 221 -2.55 -17.62 16.18
CA MET A 221 -2.25 -18.62 17.20
C MET A 221 -3.51 -19.33 17.68
N LEU A 222 -3.44 -20.65 17.82
CA LEU A 222 -4.49 -21.48 18.40
C LEU A 222 -4.03 -22.03 19.75
N ASN A 223 -4.31 -21.29 20.81
CA ASN A 223 -3.98 -21.69 22.18
C ASN A 223 -5.23 -22.07 22.96
N PRO A 224 -5.14 -23.09 23.85
CA PRO A 224 -6.18 -23.35 24.84
C PRO A 224 -6.52 -22.07 25.59
N THR A 225 -7.80 -21.68 25.55
CA THR A 225 -8.30 -20.43 26.11
C THR A 225 -9.37 -20.74 27.15
N GLU A 226 -9.25 -20.12 28.31
CA GLU A 226 -10.22 -20.20 29.41
C GLU A 226 -10.80 -18.80 29.63
N ILE A 227 -12.13 -18.67 29.64
CA ILE A 227 -12.82 -17.40 29.85
C ILE A 227 -13.42 -17.41 31.26
N LYS A 228 -13.02 -16.47 32.10
CA LYS A 228 -13.53 -16.31 33.47
C LYS A 228 -14.33 -15.01 33.59
N PRO A 229 -15.55 -15.03 34.16
CA PRO A 229 -16.25 -13.79 34.47
C PRO A 229 -15.48 -13.01 35.53
N THR A 230 -15.56 -11.69 35.46
CA THR A 230 -15.09 -10.83 36.56
C THR A 230 -16.25 -10.42 37.45
N ASN A 231 -15.95 -9.64 38.48
CA ASN A 231 -16.93 -9.00 39.36
C ASN A 231 -17.71 -7.85 38.69
N LYS A 232 -17.38 -7.48 37.45
CA LYS A 232 -18.12 -6.48 36.66
C LYS A 232 -18.92 -7.16 35.56
N GLU A 233 -20.14 -6.71 35.35
CA GLU A 233 -21.00 -7.18 34.27
C GLU A 233 -20.34 -6.93 32.91
N ASN A 234 -20.44 -7.91 32.01
CA ASN A 234 -19.85 -7.87 30.65
C ASN A 234 -18.32 -7.70 30.61
N VAL A 235 -17.62 -7.94 31.72
CA VAL A 235 -16.16 -7.94 31.75
C VAL A 235 -15.67 -9.35 32.07
N TYR A 236 -14.81 -9.87 31.19
CA TYR A 236 -14.29 -11.23 31.25
C TYR A 236 -12.76 -11.22 31.21
N THR A 237 -12.16 -12.17 31.91
CA THR A 237 -10.72 -12.47 31.84
C THR A 237 -10.50 -13.61 30.86
N PHE A 238 -9.72 -13.35 29.80
CA PHE A 238 -9.28 -14.36 28.84
C PHE A 238 -7.90 -14.86 29.24
N ILE A 239 -7.78 -16.16 29.51
CA ILE A 239 -6.52 -16.81 29.91
C ILE A 239 -6.10 -17.75 28.79
N GLN A 240 -5.02 -17.41 28.09
CA GLN A 240 -4.40 -18.28 27.09
C GLN A 240 -3.24 -19.06 27.69
N LYS A 241 -3.23 -20.37 27.48
CA LYS A 241 -2.18 -21.27 27.99
C LYS A 241 -1.34 -21.75 26.82
N LYS A 242 -0.02 -21.79 27.00
CA LYS A 242 0.89 -22.42 26.03
C LYS A 242 0.68 -23.93 26.09
N SER A 243 0.56 -24.58 24.94
CA SER A 243 0.46 -26.04 24.83
C SER A 243 1.38 -26.54 23.72
N SER A 244 2.14 -27.59 24.01
CA SER A 244 2.97 -28.30 23.03
C SER A 244 2.20 -29.39 22.28
N GLU A 245 1.04 -29.81 22.79
CA GLU A 245 0.20 -30.81 22.14
C GLU A 245 -0.52 -30.19 20.95
N PRO A 246 -0.49 -30.81 19.75
CA PRO A 246 -1.21 -30.28 18.60
C PRO A 246 -2.73 -30.33 18.83
N PRO A 247 -3.51 -29.43 18.20
CA PRO A 247 -4.97 -29.52 18.19
C PRO A 247 -5.45 -30.80 17.46
N SER A 248 -6.73 -31.15 17.65
CA SER A 248 -7.36 -32.19 16.83
C SER A 248 -7.35 -31.79 15.34
N LYS A 249 -7.45 -32.76 14.45
CA LYS A 249 -7.47 -32.48 13.00
C LYS A 249 -8.70 -31.68 12.61
N GLU A 250 -9.86 -31.99 13.17
CA GLU A 250 -11.09 -31.24 12.90
C GLU A 250 -10.97 -29.77 13.36
N ASP A 251 -10.49 -29.55 14.59
CA ASP A 251 -10.33 -28.19 15.14
C ASP A 251 -9.30 -27.39 14.34
N PHE A 252 -8.19 -28.02 13.96
CA PHE A 252 -7.15 -27.39 13.15
C PHE A 252 -7.71 -26.93 11.81
N VAL A 253 -8.44 -27.79 11.09
CA VAL A 253 -9.02 -27.46 9.78
C VAL A 253 -10.06 -26.34 9.92
N ALA A 254 -10.92 -26.40 10.93
CA ALA A 254 -11.91 -25.37 11.19
C ALA A 254 -11.25 -24.01 11.50
N TRP A 255 -10.23 -24.01 12.36
CA TRP A 255 -9.46 -22.83 12.73
C TRP A 255 -8.69 -22.22 11.55
N VAL A 256 -8.03 -23.04 10.72
CA VAL A 256 -7.33 -22.57 9.51
C VAL A 256 -8.32 -21.89 8.58
N ARG A 257 -9.47 -22.52 8.30
CA ARG A 257 -10.53 -21.92 7.47
C ARG A 257 -10.99 -20.57 8.03
N GLN A 258 -11.26 -20.51 9.33
CA GLN A 258 -11.68 -19.28 10.01
C GLN A 258 -10.60 -18.18 9.92
N SER A 259 -9.33 -18.56 10.06
CA SER A 259 -8.20 -17.63 10.01
C SER A 259 -8.00 -17.08 8.60
N VAL A 260 -8.20 -17.88 7.56
CA VAL A 260 -8.20 -17.41 6.16
C VAL A 260 -9.32 -16.38 5.94
N ASN A 261 -10.55 -16.66 6.40
CA ASN A 261 -11.67 -15.74 6.27
C ASN A 261 -11.44 -14.41 7.01
N GLN A 262 -10.87 -14.47 8.22
CA GLN A 262 -10.51 -13.26 8.97
C GLN A 262 -9.40 -12.46 8.28
N THR A 263 -8.41 -13.15 7.69
CA THR A 263 -7.33 -12.49 6.93
C THR A 263 -7.90 -11.79 5.70
N ALA A 264 -8.82 -12.45 4.99
CA ALA A 264 -9.53 -11.87 3.86
C ALA A 264 -10.27 -10.59 4.27
N ARG A 265 -11.06 -10.66 5.35
CA ARG A 265 -11.75 -9.48 5.91
C ARG A 265 -10.79 -8.35 6.27
N ASN A 266 -9.67 -8.66 6.94
CA ASN A 266 -8.72 -7.64 7.40
C ASN A 266 -7.98 -6.97 6.23
N HIS A 267 -7.52 -7.75 5.25
CA HIS A 267 -6.94 -7.19 4.03
C HIS A 267 -7.96 -6.35 3.27
N TYR A 268 -9.20 -6.83 3.15
CA TYR A 268 -10.28 -6.09 2.48
C TYR A 268 -10.56 -4.75 3.16
N ILE A 269 -10.61 -4.70 4.49
CA ILE A 269 -10.78 -3.45 5.24
C ILE A 269 -9.58 -2.52 5.01
N ASP A 270 -8.36 -3.04 5.07
CA ASP A 270 -7.14 -2.26 4.84
C ASP A 270 -7.10 -1.63 3.44
N LEU A 271 -7.36 -2.43 2.40
CA LEU A 271 -7.45 -1.98 1.02
C LEU A 271 -8.49 -0.85 0.87
N ASN A 272 -9.67 -1.03 1.48
CA ASN A 272 -10.71 0.00 1.45
C ASN A 272 -10.30 1.29 2.17
N LYS A 273 -9.59 1.21 3.30
CA LYS A 273 -9.05 2.40 3.97
C LYS A 273 -8.05 3.14 3.07
N ARG A 274 -7.16 2.42 2.39
CA ARG A 274 -6.20 3.02 1.45
C ARG A 274 -6.90 3.70 0.27
N ILE A 275 -7.90 3.05 -0.33
CA ILE A 275 -8.69 3.64 -1.42
C ILE A 275 -9.45 4.88 -0.95
N ALA A 276 -10.10 4.80 0.22
CA ALA A 276 -10.81 5.93 0.81
C ALA A 276 -9.87 7.10 1.14
N LEU A 277 -8.64 6.82 1.56
CA LEU A 277 -7.61 7.84 1.73
C LEU A 277 -7.21 8.46 0.39
N CYS A 278 -7.06 7.67 -0.67
CA CYS A 278 -6.78 8.19 -2.01
C CYS A 278 -7.89 9.13 -2.49
N GLU A 279 -9.15 8.73 -2.34
CA GLU A 279 -10.32 9.57 -2.65
C GLU A 279 -10.32 10.85 -1.82
N TYR A 280 -10.04 10.73 -0.52
CA TYR A 280 -9.93 11.89 0.36
C TYR A 280 -8.83 12.85 -0.11
N LEU A 281 -7.68 12.35 -0.55
CA LEU A 281 -6.55 13.16 -1.02
C LEU A 281 -6.67 13.60 -2.48
N GLY A 282 -7.67 13.13 -3.22
CA GLY A 282 -7.89 13.46 -4.63
C GLY A 282 -7.05 12.64 -5.62
N CYS A 283 -6.23 11.70 -5.13
CA CYS A 283 -5.29 10.92 -5.94
C CYS A 283 -5.83 9.54 -6.35
N MET A 284 -5.15 8.89 -7.30
CA MET A 284 -5.40 7.50 -7.67
C MET A 284 -4.77 6.52 -6.68
N PHE A 285 -5.34 5.32 -6.58
CA PHE A 285 -4.73 4.21 -5.84
C PHE A 285 -3.69 3.50 -6.71
N GLY A 286 -2.43 3.47 -6.28
CA GLY A 286 -1.34 2.77 -6.97
C GLY A 286 -0.94 1.48 -6.25
N THR A 287 -0.86 0.37 -7.00
CA THR A 287 -0.38 -0.92 -6.49
C THR A 287 0.49 -1.63 -7.52
N GLU A 288 1.43 -2.45 -7.03
CA GLU A 288 2.18 -3.42 -7.86
C GLU A 288 1.64 -4.84 -7.71
N HIS A 289 0.69 -5.05 -6.79
CA HIS A 289 0.18 -6.37 -6.46
C HIS A 289 -0.93 -6.79 -7.43
N PRO A 290 -0.70 -7.84 -8.25
CA PRO A 290 -1.71 -8.33 -9.17
C PRO A 290 -2.98 -8.78 -8.45
N PHE A 291 -2.88 -9.26 -7.21
CA PHE A 291 -4.02 -9.68 -6.42
C PHE A 291 -4.98 -8.51 -6.10
N GLU A 292 -4.45 -7.38 -5.62
CA GLU A 292 -5.25 -6.17 -5.38
C GLU A 292 -5.86 -5.63 -6.67
N SER A 293 -5.07 -5.55 -7.75
CA SER A 293 -5.61 -5.10 -9.04
C SER A 293 -6.71 -6.02 -9.56
N ASN A 294 -6.59 -7.34 -9.38
CA ASN A 294 -7.62 -8.30 -9.77
C ASN A 294 -8.88 -8.14 -8.93
N LEU A 295 -8.75 -7.90 -7.61
CA LEU A 295 -9.88 -7.60 -6.73
C LEU A 295 -10.59 -6.31 -7.12
N LEU A 296 -9.84 -5.27 -7.48
CA LEU A 296 -10.37 -3.99 -7.95
C LEU A 296 -11.13 -4.16 -9.27
N ASN A 297 -10.63 -4.99 -10.17
CA ASN A 297 -11.28 -5.30 -11.46
C ASN A 297 -12.40 -6.35 -11.36
N MET A 298 -12.84 -6.78 -10.17
CA MET A 298 -13.94 -7.73 -10.07
C MET A 298 -15.29 -7.03 -10.27
N ASN A 299 -16.15 -7.61 -11.09
CA ASN A 299 -17.55 -7.18 -11.21
C ASN A 299 -18.40 -7.83 -10.11
N PHE A 300 -19.12 -6.99 -9.34
CA PHE A 300 -19.92 -7.39 -8.19
C PHE A 300 -21.43 -7.33 -8.54
N ASP A 301 -21.94 -8.38 -9.21
CA ASP A 301 -23.35 -8.78 -9.45
C ASP A 301 -24.41 -7.76 -9.97
N SER A 302 -25.09 -8.10 -11.08
CA SER A 302 -26.54 -8.40 -11.15
C SER A 302 -26.96 -8.78 -12.59
N SER A 303 -28.12 -9.40 -12.75
CA SER A 303 -28.70 -10.11 -13.92
C SER A 303 -28.74 -9.43 -15.30
N ASP A 304 -28.08 -8.30 -15.52
CA ASP A 304 -28.13 -7.58 -16.80
C ASP A 304 -26.78 -7.63 -17.53
N ILE A 305 -26.72 -8.45 -18.58
CA ILE A 305 -25.53 -8.69 -19.41
C ILE A 305 -25.04 -7.40 -20.09
N LYS A 306 -25.88 -6.36 -20.20
CA LYS A 306 -25.53 -5.09 -20.85
C LYS A 306 -24.82 -4.07 -19.94
N ALA A 307 -24.98 -4.15 -18.63
CA ALA A 307 -24.29 -3.28 -17.66
C ALA A 307 -22.98 -3.90 -17.10
N ASN A 308 -22.72 -5.18 -17.40
CA ASN A 308 -21.79 -6.05 -16.67
C ASN A 308 -20.35 -6.11 -17.20
N THR A 309 -19.93 -5.23 -18.10
CA THR A 309 -18.71 -5.49 -18.90
C THR A 309 -17.78 -4.29 -19.02
N LEU A 310 -17.61 -3.47 -17.97
CA LEU A 310 -16.79 -2.27 -18.09
C LEU A 310 -15.62 -2.24 -17.10
N ASN A 311 -14.78 -3.27 -17.21
CA ASN A 311 -13.38 -3.12 -16.85
C ASN A 311 -12.68 -2.36 -17.98
N CYS A 312 -12.74 -1.03 -17.91
CA CYS A 312 -12.00 -0.17 -18.82
C CYS A 312 -10.56 -0.08 -18.34
N THR A 313 -9.72 -1.01 -18.78
CA THR A 313 -8.31 -1.03 -18.44
C THR A 313 -7.48 -0.59 -19.64
N LEU A 314 -6.83 0.56 -19.51
CA LEU A 314 -5.74 0.95 -20.38
C LEU A 314 -4.51 0.11 -20.02
N GLN A 315 -3.93 -0.56 -21.00
CA GLN A 315 -2.68 -1.32 -20.84
C GLN A 315 -1.71 -0.90 -21.93
N MET A 316 -0.50 -0.56 -21.56
CA MET A 316 0.54 -0.19 -22.51
C MET A 316 1.93 -0.59 -22.06
N ASP A 317 2.80 -0.81 -23.03
CA ASP A 317 4.22 -1.03 -22.80
C ASP A 317 4.95 0.30 -23.00
N VAL A 318 5.55 0.81 -21.93
CA VAL A 318 6.24 2.10 -21.90
C VAL A 318 7.74 1.92 -21.67
N PRO A 319 8.59 2.65 -22.42
CA PRO A 319 10.03 2.62 -22.18
C PRO A 319 10.40 3.38 -20.91
N PHE A 320 11.40 2.95 -20.16
CA PHE A 320 11.94 3.73 -19.05
C PHE A 320 13.46 3.72 -19.05
N LEU A 321 14.04 4.76 -18.45
CA LEU A 321 15.48 4.93 -18.30
C LEU A 321 15.95 4.15 -17.07
N GLU A 322 16.65 3.04 -17.30
CA GLU A 322 17.21 2.20 -16.24
C GLU A 322 18.58 2.75 -15.80
N GLN A 323 18.91 2.59 -14.52
CA GLN A 323 20.18 3.05 -13.93
C GLN A 323 20.43 4.57 -13.93
N ILE A 324 19.44 5.38 -14.30
CA ILE A 324 19.52 6.84 -14.21
C ILE A 324 19.55 7.36 -12.76
N SER A 325 20.30 8.42 -12.45
CA SER A 325 20.24 9.06 -11.13
C SER A 325 18.90 9.80 -10.93
N SER A 326 18.44 9.94 -9.68
CA SER A 326 17.21 10.69 -9.39
C SER A 326 17.33 12.17 -9.77
N ALA A 327 18.51 12.76 -9.67
CA ALA A 327 18.74 14.16 -10.04
C ALA A 327 18.64 14.35 -11.56
N ASP A 328 19.29 13.50 -12.35
CA ASP A 328 19.23 13.58 -13.81
C ASP A 328 17.82 13.32 -14.33
N LEU A 329 17.11 12.36 -13.72
CA LEU A 329 15.71 12.06 -14.06
C LEU A 329 14.79 13.26 -13.84
N MET A 330 14.96 13.99 -12.74
CA MET A 330 14.20 15.22 -12.48
C MET A 330 14.63 16.36 -13.39
N SER A 331 15.91 16.45 -13.74
CA SER A 331 16.39 17.41 -14.75
C SER A 331 15.72 17.17 -16.10
N ILE A 332 15.70 15.92 -16.59
CA ILE A 332 15.02 15.54 -17.84
C ILE A 332 13.55 15.89 -17.77
N ARG A 333 12.88 15.51 -16.67
CA ARG A 333 11.46 15.78 -16.48
C ARG A 333 11.13 17.27 -16.59
N ASN A 334 11.99 18.13 -16.04
CA ASN A 334 11.76 19.57 -15.95
C ASN A 334 12.26 20.36 -17.17
N ASN A 335 13.29 19.87 -17.87
CA ASN A 335 13.98 20.62 -18.93
C ASN A 335 13.81 20.00 -20.33
N ASP A 336 13.81 18.67 -20.43
CA ASP A 336 13.82 17.91 -21.69
C ASP A 336 12.61 16.98 -21.79
N GLY A 337 11.51 17.37 -21.12
CA GLY A 337 10.37 16.51 -20.80
C GLY A 337 9.12 16.74 -21.64
N GLU A 338 9.18 17.48 -22.76
CA GLU A 338 7.97 17.93 -23.48
C GLU A 338 7.05 16.78 -23.93
N ALA A 339 7.56 15.76 -24.63
CA ALA A 339 6.68 14.65 -25.05
C ALA A 339 6.18 13.81 -23.86
N PHE A 340 6.96 13.70 -22.77
CA PHE A 340 6.48 13.14 -21.49
C PHE A 340 5.42 14.01 -20.81
N GLN A 341 5.50 15.33 -20.94
CA GLN A 341 4.49 16.27 -20.43
C GLN A 341 3.20 16.16 -21.24
N SER A 342 3.31 16.06 -22.58
CA SER A 342 2.16 15.82 -23.46
C SER A 342 1.49 14.49 -23.16
N PHE A 343 2.28 13.43 -22.98
CA PHE A 343 1.76 12.12 -22.55
C PHE A 343 0.99 12.22 -21.23
N ARG A 344 1.59 12.84 -20.20
CA ARG A 344 0.95 13.00 -18.88
C ARG A 344 -0.34 13.81 -18.97
N SER A 345 -0.32 14.89 -19.74
CA SER A 345 -1.48 15.79 -19.91
C SER A 345 -2.63 15.09 -20.62
N GLU A 346 -2.34 14.29 -21.66
CA GLU A 346 -3.34 13.49 -22.37
C GLU A 346 -3.92 12.39 -21.50
N LEU A 347 -3.06 11.70 -20.75
CA LEU A 347 -3.48 10.67 -19.83
C LEU A 347 -4.39 11.25 -18.73
N GLU A 348 -4.01 12.39 -18.16
CA GLU A 348 -4.80 13.09 -17.16
C GLU A 348 -6.16 13.52 -17.73
N ARG A 349 -6.18 14.11 -18.94
CA ARG A 349 -7.40 14.55 -19.61
C ARG A 349 -8.39 13.40 -19.75
N GLY A 350 -7.92 12.26 -20.25
CA GLY A 350 -8.73 11.06 -20.43
C GLY A 350 -9.31 10.51 -19.12
N LEU A 351 -8.47 10.35 -18.10
CA LEU A 351 -8.89 9.85 -16.79
C LEU A 351 -9.85 10.83 -16.09
N ARG A 352 -9.60 12.14 -16.20
CA ARG A 352 -10.48 13.18 -15.63
C ARG A 352 -11.85 13.15 -16.28
N GLN A 353 -11.92 13.00 -17.60
CA GLN A 353 -13.19 12.88 -18.32
C GLN A 353 -13.94 11.61 -17.89
N ALA A 354 -13.25 10.47 -17.83
CA ALA A 354 -13.83 9.20 -17.39
C ALA A 354 -14.34 9.26 -15.93
N ARG A 355 -13.65 9.98 -15.05
CA ARG A 355 -14.03 10.14 -13.63
C ARG A 355 -15.36 10.87 -13.44
N HIS A 356 -15.69 11.81 -14.31
CA HIS A 356 -16.90 12.64 -14.22
C HIS A 356 -18.07 12.11 -15.06
N GLU A 357 -17.87 11.01 -15.79
CA GLU A 357 -18.91 10.38 -16.59
C GLU A 357 -19.57 9.23 -15.81
N SER A 358 -20.90 9.18 -15.88
CA SER A 358 -21.72 8.19 -15.18
C SER A 358 -22.23 7.10 -16.12
N ASP A 359 -22.35 7.38 -17.42
CA ASP A 359 -22.71 6.38 -18.42
C ASP A 359 -21.53 5.44 -18.68
N PRO A 360 -21.65 4.14 -18.31
CA PRO A 360 -20.56 3.19 -18.48
C PRO A 360 -20.10 3.07 -19.95
N SER A 361 -21.01 3.17 -20.93
CA SER A 361 -20.66 3.06 -22.35
C SER A 361 -19.79 4.24 -22.81
N ARG A 362 -20.04 5.43 -22.25
CA ARG A 362 -19.24 6.62 -22.52
C ARG A 362 -17.90 6.58 -21.81
N VAL A 363 -17.84 6.06 -20.58
CA VAL A 363 -16.55 5.83 -19.91
C VAL A 363 -15.67 4.91 -20.76
N ARG A 364 -16.24 3.86 -21.37
CA ARG A 364 -15.50 3.02 -22.31
C ARG A 364 -14.92 3.80 -23.46
N ALA A 365 -15.77 4.57 -24.14
CA ALA A 365 -15.36 5.35 -25.30
C ALA A 365 -14.23 6.32 -24.92
N ILE A 366 -14.35 7.02 -23.79
CA ILE A 366 -13.31 7.92 -23.29
C ILE A 366 -12.00 7.17 -23.06
N ILE A 367 -12.04 5.99 -22.44
CA ILE A 367 -10.82 5.20 -22.17
C ILE A 367 -10.21 4.62 -23.45
N GLU A 368 -11.04 4.14 -24.38
CA GLU A 368 -10.59 3.66 -25.69
C GLU A 368 -9.97 4.78 -26.53
N ASP A 369 -10.60 5.96 -26.56
CA ASP A 369 -10.11 7.14 -27.26
C ASP A 369 -8.80 7.64 -26.64
N THR A 370 -8.73 7.69 -25.31
CA THR A 370 -7.50 8.06 -24.57
C THR A 370 -6.39 7.05 -24.85
N GLN A 371 -6.71 5.75 -24.86
CA GLN A 371 -5.75 4.71 -25.17
C GLN A 371 -5.22 4.87 -26.59
N HIS A 372 -6.09 5.09 -27.58
CA HIS A 372 -5.72 5.30 -28.97
C HIS A 372 -4.82 6.53 -29.14
N GLU A 373 -5.18 7.67 -28.54
CA GLU A 373 -4.37 8.90 -28.57
C GLU A 373 -2.99 8.69 -27.94
N LEU A 374 -2.93 8.03 -26.78
CA LEU A 374 -1.66 7.77 -26.10
C LEU A 374 -0.77 6.80 -26.91
N PHE A 375 -1.35 5.79 -27.55
CA PHE A 375 -0.59 4.83 -28.35
C PHE A 375 -0.13 5.38 -29.69
N GLU A 376 -1.03 6.00 -30.45
CA GLU A 376 -0.73 6.40 -31.82
C GLU A 376 0.02 7.73 -31.87
N VAL A 377 -0.34 8.67 -31.01
CA VAL A 377 0.23 10.02 -31.04
C VAL A 377 1.35 10.13 -30.03
N GLN A 378 1.07 9.94 -28.74
CA GLN A 378 2.04 10.26 -27.70
C GLN A 378 3.23 9.28 -27.71
N MET A 379 2.98 7.97 -27.80
CA MET A 379 4.06 6.97 -27.77
C MET A 379 5.02 7.09 -28.97
N SER A 380 4.53 7.56 -30.11
CA SER A 380 5.36 7.81 -31.31
C SER A 380 6.43 8.89 -31.07
N GLN A 381 6.18 9.81 -30.14
CA GLN A 381 7.09 10.91 -29.77
C GLN A 381 8.03 10.55 -28.62
N ILE A 382 7.60 9.64 -27.74
CA ILE A 382 8.37 9.19 -26.58
C ILE A 382 9.65 8.45 -27.01
N ALA A 383 9.59 7.52 -27.97
CA ALA A 383 10.76 6.74 -28.37
C ALA A 383 11.90 7.60 -28.98
N PRO A 384 11.63 8.57 -29.88
CA PRO A 384 12.62 9.54 -30.32
C PRO A 384 13.19 10.38 -29.17
N GLN A 385 12.36 10.84 -28.23
CA GLN A 385 12.80 11.65 -27.09
C GLN A 385 13.72 10.86 -26.16
N VAL A 386 13.36 9.61 -25.81
CA VAL A 386 14.22 8.69 -25.04
C VAL A 386 15.56 8.48 -25.74
N SER A 387 15.55 8.31 -27.07
CA SER A 387 16.76 8.14 -27.86
C SER A 387 17.63 9.40 -27.89
N HIS A 388 17.01 10.58 -27.92
CA HIS A 388 17.71 11.86 -27.84
C HIS A 388 18.36 12.05 -26.46
N ILE A 389 17.59 11.85 -25.38
CA ILE A 389 18.09 11.94 -23.99
C ILE A 389 19.30 11.04 -23.78
N LYS A 390 19.23 9.79 -24.26
CA LYS A 390 20.35 8.84 -24.17
C LYS A 390 21.60 9.35 -24.89
N LYS A 391 21.45 9.96 -26.06
CA LYS A 391 22.57 10.46 -26.88
C LYS A 391 23.17 11.75 -26.34
N THR A 392 22.35 12.65 -25.79
CA THR A 392 22.75 14.01 -25.42
C THR A 392 23.23 14.10 -23.98
N HIS A 393 22.61 13.34 -23.05
CA HIS A 393 22.83 13.54 -21.62
C HIS A 393 23.39 12.32 -20.90
N LEU A 394 23.12 11.09 -21.37
CA LEU A 394 23.29 9.88 -20.55
C LEU A 394 23.68 8.64 -21.38
N THR A 395 24.91 8.62 -21.92
CA THR A 395 25.39 7.55 -22.80
C THR A 395 25.43 6.16 -22.15
N GLU A 396 25.49 6.10 -20.82
CA GLU A 396 25.56 4.85 -20.03
C GLU A 396 24.19 4.31 -19.59
N VAL A 397 23.10 5.04 -19.85
CA VAL A 397 21.75 4.63 -19.42
C VAL A 397 21.17 3.56 -20.34
N ALA A 398 20.62 2.50 -19.73
CA ALA A 398 19.89 1.45 -20.43
C ALA A 398 18.42 1.83 -20.60
N ILE A 399 17.78 1.34 -21.68
CA ILE A 399 16.36 1.53 -21.93
C ILE A 399 15.68 0.18 -21.76
N ALA A 400 14.77 0.11 -20.80
CA ALA A 400 13.95 -1.06 -20.51
C ALA A 400 12.47 -0.74 -20.78
N THR A 401 11.60 -1.75 -20.69
CA THR A 401 10.16 -1.60 -20.95
C THR A 401 9.37 -2.11 -19.76
N ALA A 402 8.30 -1.41 -19.41
CA ALA A 402 7.39 -1.81 -18.36
C ALA A 402 5.94 -1.75 -18.86
N GLY A 403 5.11 -2.64 -18.32
CA GLY A 403 3.67 -2.58 -18.48
C GLY A 403 3.07 -1.55 -17.53
N LEU A 404 2.37 -0.57 -18.10
CA LEU A 404 1.52 0.38 -17.42
C LEU A 404 0.08 -0.08 -17.59
N GLY A 405 -0.60 -0.31 -16.47
CA GLY A 405 -2.02 -0.61 -16.38
C GLY A 405 -2.77 0.50 -15.65
N LEU A 406 -3.89 0.94 -16.20
CA LEU A 406 -4.77 1.92 -15.58
C LEU A 406 -6.20 1.45 -15.74
N SER A 407 -6.98 1.45 -14.67
CA SER A 407 -8.38 1.01 -14.73
C SER A 407 -9.30 2.03 -14.10
N VAL A 408 -10.48 2.23 -14.68
CA VAL A 408 -11.56 3.02 -14.08
C VAL A 408 -12.61 2.09 -13.51
N LEU A 409 -12.90 2.20 -12.22
CA LEU A 409 -13.97 1.44 -11.58
C LEU A 409 -15.32 2.06 -11.95
N THR A 410 -16.02 1.52 -12.96
CA THR A 410 -17.36 2.03 -13.34
C THR A 410 -18.47 1.35 -12.53
N GLY A 411 -19.10 2.08 -11.60
CA GLY A 411 -20.53 2.00 -11.24
C GLY A 411 -21.16 0.70 -10.70
N GLY A 412 -20.54 -0.48 -10.78
CA GLY A 412 -20.96 -1.67 -10.02
C GLY A 412 -20.61 -1.48 -8.55
N THR A 413 -21.38 -2.07 -7.62
CA THR A 413 -21.19 -1.91 -6.16
C THR A 413 -19.70 -1.87 -5.79
N SER A 414 -19.15 -0.66 -5.58
CA SER A 414 -17.70 -0.51 -5.46
C SER A 414 -17.22 -1.24 -4.19
N LEU A 415 -15.93 -1.60 -4.14
CA LEU A 415 -15.29 -2.12 -2.92
C LEU A 415 -15.68 -1.27 -1.69
N LEU A 416 -15.76 0.06 -1.87
CA LEU A 416 -16.16 1.04 -0.86
C LEU A 416 -17.63 0.90 -0.43
N ALA A 417 -18.56 0.66 -1.36
CA ALA A 417 -19.97 0.46 -1.04
C ALA A 417 -20.20 -0.82 -0.19
N THR A 418 -19.45 -1.87 -0.48
CA THR A 418 -19.46 -3.13 0.27
C THR A 418 -18.79 -2.99 1.65
N ALA A 419 -17.79 -2.10 1.77
CA ALA A 419 -17.09 -1.85 3.02
C ALA A 419 -17.96 -1.21 4.12
N ILE A 420 -18.99 -0.42 3.76
CA ILE A 420 -19.90 0.23 4.72
C ILE A 420 -20.60 -0.80 5.62
N ALA A 421 -20.92 -1.99 5.10
CA ALA A 421 -21.54 -3.08 5.87
C ALA A 421 -20.56 -3.77 6.83
N VAL A 422 -19.27 -3.82 6.50
CA VAL A 422 -18.22 -4.49 7.29
C VAL A 422 -17.59 -3.57 8.34
N ALA A 423 -17.61 -2.25 8.09
CA ALA A 423 -16.95 -1.21 8.88
C ALA A 423 -17.77 -0.68 10.07
N HIS A 424 -18.99 -1.16 10.31
CA HIS A 424 -19.81 -0.79 11.48
C HIS A 424 -19.13 -1.02 12.85
N ALA A 425 -17.93 -1.65 12.88
CA ALA A 425 -17.13 -1.92 14.07
C ALA A 425 -15.88 -1.02 14.26
N TYR A 426 -15.61 -0.03 13.40
CA TYR A 426 -14.42 0.84 13.53
C TYR A 426 -14.75 2.34 13.59
N LYS A 427 -14.00 3.06 14.43
CA LYS A 427 -14.25 4.41 14.97
C LYS A 427 -14.28 5.58 13.95
N SER A 428 -13.96 5.41 12.67
CA SER A 428 -13.90 6.54 11.70
C SER A 428 -15.14 6.66 10.80
N HIS A 429 -16.34 6.63 11.37
CA HIS A 429 -17.59 6.57 10.61
C HIS A 429 -18.11 7.93 10.09
N SER A 430 -17.66 9.07 10.64
CA SER A 430 -18.23 10.39 10.29
C SER A 430 -17.63 11.03 9.03
N ASP A 431 -16.32 10.88 8.81
CA ASP A 431 -15.62 11.69 7.81
C ASP A 431 -15.70 11.10 6.41
N TYR A 432 -15.89 9.78 6.32
CA TYR A 432 -15.91 9.05 5.04
C TYR A 432 -17.31 8.93 4.42
N LYS A 433 -18.38 8.99 5.24
CA LYS A 433 -19.75 8.67 4.80
C LYS A 433 -20.39 9.74 3.88
N SER A 434 -19.83 10.95 3.83
CA SER A 434 -20.46 12.09 3.13
C SER A 434 -19.89 12.37 1.73
N LYS A 435 -18.87 11.62 1.27
CA LYS A 435 -18.16 11.92 0.01
C LYS A 435 -17.92 10.75 -0.94
N VAL A 436 -18.44 9.55 -0.65
CA VAL A 436 -18.29 8.36 -1.54
C VAL A 436 -19.21 8.51 -2.76
N THR A 437 -18.83 9.43 -3.63
CA THR A 437 -19.40 9.64 -4.96
C THR A 437 -18.26 9.94 -5.91
N ALA A 438 -17.36 8.99 -6.17
CA ALA A 438 -16.61 8.97 -7.44
C ALA A 438 -15.76 7.70 -7.61
N ASN A 439 -15.85 7.15 -8.83
CA ASN A 439 -15.04 6.09 -9.41
C ASN A 439 -13.53 6.25 -9.10
N PRO A 440 -12.92 5.41 -8.24
CA PRO A 440 -11.48 5.40 -8.10
C PRO A 440 -10.88 4.82 -9.39
N CYS A 441 -10.07 5.60 -10.08
CA CYS A 441 -9.12 5.01 -11.02
C CYS A 441 -8.00 4.37 -10.20
N HIS A 442 -7.50 3.20 -10.63
CA HIS A 442 -6.31 2.61 -10.04
C HIS A 442 -5.20 2.44 -11.08
N PHE A 443 -3.97 2.57 -10.59
CA PHE A 443 -2.75 2.44 -11.35
C PHE A 443 -2.03 1.15 -10.96
N LEU A 444 -1.78 0.31 -11.96
CA LEU A 444 -0.99 -0.91 -11.86
C LEU A 444 0.31 -0.73 -12.64
N TRP A 445 1.45 -0.92 -11.98
CA TRP A 445 2.75 -0.96 -12.65
C TRP A 445 3.35 -2.34 -12.58
N ASN A 446 3.74 -2.89 -13.74
CA ASN A 446 4.39 -4.20 -13.80
C ASN A 446 5.56 -4.19 -14.78
N VAL A 447 6.78 -4.37 -14.28
CA VAL A 447 7.97 -4.43 -15.14
C VAL A 447 8.01 -5.74 -15.91
N LYS A 448 7.93 -5.64 -17.24
CA LYS A 448 8.21 -6.75 -18.15
C LYS A 448 9.71 -6.76 -18.43
N MET A 449 10.48 -7.54 -17.67
CA MET A 449 11.88 -7.78 -18.08
C MET A 449 11.87 -8.45 -19.45
N LYS A 450 12.64 -7.91 -20.42
CA LYS A 450 12.85 -8.56 -21.72
C LYS A 450 13.27 -10.00 -21.47
N ALA A 451 12.61 -10.95 -22.13
CA ALA A 451 13.24 -12.22 -22.41
C ALA A 451 14.57 -11.92 -23.13
N GLU A 452 15.67 -12.47 -22.64
CA GLU A 452 16.94 -12.46 -23.35
C GLU A 452 16.67 -12.94 -24.78
N GLN A 453 16.86 -12.05 -25.75
CA GLN A 453 16.88 -12.44 -27.15
C GLN A 453 18.19 -13.20 -27.36
N ASN A 454 18.08 -14.53 -27.46
CA ASN A 454 19.13 -15.38 -28.04
C ASN A 454 19.45 -14.95 -29.47
#